data_AF-A0A4S5B1I7-F1
#
_entry.id   AF-A0A4S5B1I7-F1
#
_cell.length_a   1.000
_cell.length_b   1.000
_cell.length_c   1.000
_cell.angle_alpha   90.00
_cell.angle_beta   90.00
_cell.angle_gamma   90.00
#
_symmetry.space_group_name_H-M   'P 1'
#
loop_
_entity.id
_entity.type
_entity.pdbx_description
1 polymer ?
#
loop_
_entity_poly.entity_id
_entity_poly.type
_entity_poly.pdbx_seq_one_letter_code
_entity_poly.pdbx_strand_id
1 'polypeptide(L)'
;MLAADLARWVGDFYDHRAAHADRLADGDVLMMQADGKGIALRPEHRAGTRTDAAHPGIEKMAEIVAVAAFTPAVREPADIAAPPARRTQHPGPVARDKWVSALITDDIPAVIGRAFDEADLRDPHHVHQRVFLVDGNKQQITAIAEHAKKRGL
;
A
#
# COMPACT_ATOMS: atom_id res chain seq x y z
N MET A 1 -8.71 -11.88 -22.50
CA MET A 1 -10.10 -11.71 -22.03
C MET A 1 -10.13 -11.73 -20.50
N LEU A 2 -9.89 -12.88 -19.84
CA LEU A 2 -9.96 -13.01 -18.37
C LEU A 2 -9.15 -11.97 -17.55
N ALA A 3 -7.89 -11.68 -17.92
CA ALA A 3 -7.06 -10.72 -17.17
C ALA A 3 -7.57 -9.27 -17.30
N ALA A 4 -8.06 -8.89 -18.49
CA ALA A 4 -8.63 -7.56 -18.72
C ALA A 4 -9.98 -7.40 -18.01
N ASP A 5 -10.79 -8.46 -18.00
CA ASP A 5 -12.06 -8.48 -17.26
C ASP A 5 -11.84 -8.43 -15.75
N LEU A 6 -10.82 -9.14 -15.24
CA LEU A 6 -10.43 -9.07 -13.83
C LEU A 6 -9.90 -7.68 -13.46
N ALA A 7 -9.04 -7.08 -14.29
CA ALA A 7 -8.52 -5.74 -14.06
C ALA A 7 -9.65 -4.69 -14.03
N ARG A 8 -10.61 -4.80 -14.96
CA ARG A 8 -11.81 -3.96 -14.98
C ARG A 8 -12.67 -4.17 -13.73
N TRP A 9 -12.92 -5.42 -13.34
CA TRP A 9 -13.67 -5.72 -12.12
C TRP A 9 -13.01 -5.16 -10.85
N VAL A 10 -11.67 -5.21 -10.77
CA VAL A 10 -10.93 -4.57 -9.66
C VAL A 10 -11.10 -3.04 -9.69
N GLY A 11 -11.07 -2.42 -10.87
CA GLY A 11 -11.38 -1.00 -11.04
C GLY A 11 -12.79 -0.68 -10.54
N ASP A 12 -13.80 -1.36 -11.06
CA ASP A 12 -15.20 -1.19 -10.68
C ASP A 12 -15.41 -1.41 -9.16
N PHE A 13 -14.71 -2.37 -8.56
CA PHE A 13 -14.74 -2.62 -7.11
C PHE A 13 -14.27 -1.41 -6.31
N TYR A 14 -13.14 -0.80 -6.70
CA TYR A 14 -12.60 0.36 -5.99
C TYR A 14 -13.37 1.64 -6.30
N ASP A 15 -13.88 1.82 -7.52
CA ASP A 15 -14.78 2.93 -7.86
C ASP A 15 -16.05 2.89 -7.00
N HIS A 16 -16.65 1.70 -6.85
CA HIS A 16 -17.80 1.51 -5.96
C HIS A 16 -17.44 1.83 -4.51
N ARG A 17 -16.28 1.37 -4.01
CA ARG A 17 -15.85 1.68 -2.64
C ARG A 17 -15.56 3.17 -2.45
N ALA A 18 -14.93 3.84 -3.40
CA ALA A 18 -14.64 5.27 -3.33
C ALA A 18 -15.93 6.10 -3.27
N ALA A 19 -16.95 5.72 -4.03
CA ALA A 19 -18.27 6.37 -3.99
C ALA A 19 -18.98 6.27 -2.62
N HIS A 20 -18.60 5.29 -1.80
CA HIS A 20 -19.17 5.04 -0.47
C HIS A 20 -18.17 5.30 0.66
N ALA A 21 -16.99 5.86 0.36
CA ALA A 21 -16.01 6.22 1.37
C ALA A 21 -16.52 7.45 2.13
N ASP A 22 -16.42 7.39 3.46
CA ASP A 22 -16.68 8.57 4.28
C ASP A 22 -15.60 9.62 4.00
N ARG A 23 -15.97 10.89 4.13
CA ARG A 23 -14.97 11.95 4.14
C ARG A 23 -14.03 11.75 5.32
N LEU A 24 -12.76 12.09 5.14
CA LEU A 24 -11.80 12.14 6.23
C LEU A 24 -12.31 13.10 7.31
N ALA A 25 -12.33 12.63 8.55
CA ALA A 25 -12.68 13.45 9.70
C ALA A 25 -11.46 14.26 10.13
N ASP A 26 -11.69 15.42 10.76
CA ASP A 26 -10.61 16.23 11.33
C ASP A 26 -9.75 15.40 12.28
N GLY A 27 -8.44 15.41 12.04
CA GLY A 27 -7.46 14.64 12.81
C GLY A 27 -7.25 13.19 12.33
N ASP A 28 -7.96 12.74 11.29
CA ASP A 28 -7.62 11.49 10.61
C ASP A 28 -6.22 11.58 9.97
N VAL A 29 -5.59 10.43 9.85
CA VAL A 29 -4.28 10.25 9.20
C VAL A 29 -4.46 9.34 7.99
N LEU A 30 -3.80 9.70 6.90
CA LEU A 30 -3.65 8.83 5.73
C LEU A 30 -2.43 7.94 5.90
N MET A 31 -2.66 6.65 6.08
CA MET A 31 -1.65 5.62 6.03
C MET A 31 -1.40 5.19 4.59
N MET A 32 -0.13 5.10 4.21
CA MET A 32 0.32 4.46 2.99
C MET A 32 1.32 3.36 3.36
N GLN A 33 1.32 2.26 2.60
CA GLN A 33 2.31 1.20 2.74
C GLN A 33 2.69 0.68 1.36
N ALA A 34 3.94 0.25 1.20
CA ALA A 34 4.40 -0.51 0.06
C ALA A 34 5.04 -1.83 0.51
N ASP A 35 4.91 -2.87 -0.32
CA ASP A 35 5.55 -4.17 -0.11
C ASP A 35 5.81 -4.86 -1.44
N GLY A 36 6.94 -5.58 -1.52
CA GLY A 36 7.27 -6.41 -2.66
C GLY A 36 6.82 -7.85 -2.40
N LYS A 37 5.88 -8.37 -3.19
CA LYS A 37 5.39 -9.75 -3.06
C LYS A 37 5.75 -10.62 -4.26
N GLY A 38 6.45 -11.72 -4.00
CA GLY A 38 6.62 -12.80 -4.97
C GLY A 38 5.27 -13.42 -5.32
N ILE A 39 4.85 -13.31 -6.58
CA ILE A 39 3.63 -13.93 -7.10
C ILE A 39 3.98 -15.11 -7.99
N ALA A 40 3.32 -16.24 -7.76
CA ALA A 40 3.49 -17.42 -8.60
C ALA A 40 2.96 -17.13 -10.01
N LEU A 41 3.81 -17.32 -11.01
CA LEU A 41 3.40 -17.27 -12.41
C LEU A 41 2.65 -18.55 -12.77
N ARG A 42 1.65 -18.44 -13.66
CA ARG A 42 1.02 -19.62 -14.25
C ARG A 42 2.02 -20.36 -15.15
N PRO A 43 1.96 -21.70 -15.25
CA PRO A 43 2.93 -22.48 -16.03
C PRO A 43 3.17 -21.96 -17.45
N GLU A 44 2.12 -21.53 -18.14
CA GLU A 44 2.16 -20.95 -19.49
C GLU A 44 2.89 -19.60 -19.59
N HIS A 45 3.10 -18.92 -18.46
CA HIS A 45 3.84 -17.66 -18.36
C HIS A 45 5.25 -17.83 -17.76
N ARG A 46 5.62 -19.07 -17.39
CA ARG A 46 6.99 -19.42 -16.98
C ARG A 46 7.80 -19.75 -18.24
N ALA A 47 8.60 -18.83 -18.79
CA ALA A 47 9.42 -19.14 -19.96
C ALA A 47 10.77 -18.39 -20.04
N GLY A 48 11.85 -19.17 -20.19
CA GLY A 48 12.93 -18.98 -21.19
C GLY A 48 14.05 -17.95 -20.97
N THR A 49 13.91 -16.95 -20.11
CA THR A 49 14.97 -15.94 -19.92
C THR A 49 15.96 -16.37 -18.85
N ARG A 50 17.15 -16.85 -19.26
CA ARG A 50 18.37 -17.11 -18.46
C ARG A 50 18.11 -17.27 -16.96
N THR A 51 17.43 -18.34 -16.60
CA THR A 51 17.34 -18.78 -15.20
C THR A 51 18.61 -19.54 -14.89
N ASP A 52 19.43 -19.03 -13.97
CA ASP A 52 20.35 -19.91 -13.27
C ASP A 52 19.54 -20.88 -12.40
N ALA A 53 20.12 -22.03 -12.07
CA ALA A 53 19.43 -23.09 -11.32
C ALA A 53 18.89 -22.61 -9.94
N ALA A 54 19.31 -21.43 -9.48
CA ALA A 54 18.88 -20.80 -8.24
C ALA A 54 17.53 -20.05 -8.37
N HIS A 55 17.13 -19.58 -9.55
CA HIS A 55 15.90 -18.78 -9.74
C HIS A 55 15.06 -19.33 -10.89
N PRO A 56 14.24 -20.37 -10.66
CA PRO A 56 13.55 -21.11 -11.73
C PRO A 56 12.42 -20.32 -12.46
N GLY A 57 12.35 -18.99 -12.32
CA GLY A 57 11.36 -18.16 -13.02
C GLY A 57 9.92 -18.48 -12.64
N ILE A 58 9.70 -19.09 -11.47
CA ILE A 58 8.40 -19.55 -10.99
C ILE A 58 7.60 -18.40 -10.37
N GLU A 59 8.30 -17.42 -9.80
CA GLU A 59 7.71 -16.24 -9.18
C GLU A 59 8.22 -14.96 -9.86
N LYS A 60 7.36 -13.95 -9.92
CA LYS A 60 7.74 -12.59 -10.29
C LYS A 60 7.39 -11.66 -9.13
N MET A 61 8.23 -10.65 -8.90
CA MET A 61 7.93 -9.65 -7.88
C MET A 61 6.79 -8.74 -8.37
N ALA A 62 5.74 -8.62 -7.57
CA ALA A 62 4.73 -7.59 -7.69
C ALA A 62 4.98 -6.55 -6.62
N GLU A 63 5.00 -5.28 -7.00
CA GLU A 63 5.00 -4.17 -6.06
C GLU A 63 3.55 -3.84 -5.70
N ILE A 64 3.24 -3.84 -4.41
CA ILE A 64 1.90 -3.62 -3.86
C ILE A 64 1.93 -2.35 -3.02
N VAL A 65 0.93 -1.49 -3.21
CA VAL A 65 0.67 -0.36 -2.32
C VAL A 65 -0.73 -0.42 -1.75
N ALA A 66 -0.88 0.10 -0.54
CA ALA A 66 -2.17 0.31 0.10
C ALA A 66 -2.28 1.72 0.67
N VAL A 67 -3.48 2.30 0.60
CA VAL A 67 -3.83 3.58 1.23
C VAL A 67 -5.06 3.37 2.10
N ALA A 68 -5.02 3.86 3.34
CA ALA A 68 -6.15 3.77 4.26
C ALA A 68 -6.20 5.00 5.18
N ALA A 69 -7.40 5.35 5.63
CA ALA A 69 -7.59 6.37 6.65
C ALA A 69 -7.67 5.73 8.04
N PHE A 70 -7.18 6.39 9.08
CA PHE A 70 -7.46 6.01 10.45
C PHE A 70 -7.46 7.22 11.38
N THR A 71 -8.27 7.14 12.43
CA THR A 71 -8.18 8.07 13.56
C THR A 71 -7.09 7.58 14.51
N PRO A 72 -6.07 8.38 14.83
CA PRO A 72 -5.03 7.98 15.79
C PRO A 72 -5.65 7.60 17.14
N ALA A 73 -5.23 6.45 17.68
CA ALA A 73 -5.62 6.01 19.02
C ALA A 73 -4.52 6.34 20.01
N VAL A 74 -4.87 6.91 21.17
CA VAL A 74 -3.92 7.12 22.27
C VAL A 74 -3.42 5.76 22.76
N ARG A 75 -2.10 5.62 22.90
CA ARG A 75 -1.42 4.40 23.37
C ARG A 75 -0.43 4.75 24.46
N GLU A 76 -0.35 3.89 25.46
CA GLU A 76 0.71 3.87 26.47
C GLU A 76 1.83 2.91 26.05
N PRO A 77 3.08 3.09 26.53
CA PRO A 77 4.17 2.16 26.24
C PRO A 77 3.82 0.70 26.55
N ALA A 78 3.04 0.45 27.60
CA ALA A 78 2.57 -0.88 27.97
C ALA A 78 1.63 -1.52 26.92
N ASP A 79 0.95 -0.72 26.10
CA ASP A 79 0.13 -1.21 24.98
C ASP A 79 0.97 -1.78 23.84
N ILE A 80 2.24 -1.42 23.77
CA ILE A 80 3.13 -1.70 22.64
C ILE A 80 4.24 -2.69 23.03
N ALA A 81 4.91 -2.41 24.15
CA ALA A 81 6.14 -3.08 24.56
C ALA A 81 5.93 -4.19 25.62
N ALA A 82 4.73 -4.32 26.20
CA ALA A 82 4.48 -5.38 27.18
C ALA A 82 4.44 -6.77 26.50
N PRO A 83 4.96 -7.83 27.16
CA PRO A 83 4.78 -9.20 26.71
C PRO A 83 3.29 -9.53 26.53
N PRO A 84 2.90 -10.34 25.52
CA PRO A 84 1.49 -10.63 25.23
C PRO A 84 0.67 -11.06 26.45
N ALA A 85 1.27 -11.86 27.35
CA ALA A 85 0.62 -12.36 28.56
C ALA A 85 0.24 -11.28 29.60
N ARG A 86 0.79 -10.07 29.50
CA ARG A 86 0.52 -8.94 30.41
C ARG A 86 -0.10 -7.74 29.69
N ARG A 87 -0.44 -7.90 28.42
CA ARG A 87 -0.85 -6.79 27.56
C ARG A 87 -2.35 -6.52 27.74
N THR A 88 -2.69 -5.57 28.60
CA THR A 88 -4.04 -4.98 28.64
C THR A 88 -4.12 -3.87 27.59
N GLN A 89 -4.14 -4.28 26.32
CA GLN A 89 -3.98 -3.36 25.20
C GLN A 89 -5.24 -2.52 24.99
N HIS A 90 -5.14 -1.19 25.05
CA HIS A 90 -6.21 -0.31 24.57
C HIS A 90 -6.54 -0.61 23.09
N PRO A 91 -7.76 -0.36 22.59
CA PRO A 91 -8.07 -0.55 21.18
C PRO A 91 -7.12 0.25 20.27
N GLY A 92 -6.75 -0.35 19.14
CA GLY A 92 -5.91 0.30 18.15
C GLY A 92 -6.69 1.16 17.16
N PRO A 93 -5.98 1.95 16.35
CA PRO A 93 -6.59 2.59 15.21
C PRO A 93 -7.21 1.52 14.29
N VAL A 94 -8.40 1.82 13.77
CA VAL A 94 -9.10 0.97 12.79
C VAL A 94 -8.94 1.60 11.42
N ALA A 95 -8.31 0.87 10.50
CA ALA A 95 -8.17 1.31 9.13
C ALA A 95 -9.53 1.29 8.41
N ARG A 96 -9.89 2.41 7.78
CA ARG A 96 -11.09 2.59 6.97
C ARG A 96 -10.71 2.86 5.51
N ASP A 97 -11.64 2.52 4.63
CA ASP A 97 -11.57 2.80 3.19
C ASP A 97 -10.26 2.38 2.54
N LYS A 98 -9.77 1.20 2.93
CA LYS A 98 -8.54 0.66 2.38
C LYS A 98 -8.66 0.47 0.86
N TRP A 99 -7.76 1.13 0.14
CA TRP A 99 -7.51 0.93 -1.27
C TRP A 99 -6.19 0.18 -1.45
N VAL A 100 -6.11 -0.72 -2.43
CA VAL A 100 -4.90 -1.51 -2.72
C VAL A 100 -4.69 -1.58 -4.23
N SER A 101 -3.46 -1.33 -4.67
CA SER A 101 -3.02 -1.55 -6.04
C SER A 101 -1.79 -2.45 -6.06
N ALA A 102 -1.72 -3.34 -7.04
CA ALA A 102 -0.60 -4.26 -7.21
C ALA A 102 -0.18 -4.28 -8.68
N LEU A 103 1.12 -4.11 -8.93
CA LEU A 103 1.69 -4.06 -10.28
C LEU A 103 2.89 -4.97 -10.39
N ILE A 104 2.97 -5.69 -11.52
CA ILE A 104 4.02 -6.70 -11.79
C ILE A 104 5.03 -6.18 -12.82
N THR A 105 4.65 -5.15 -13.58
CA THR A 105 5.42 -4.58 -14.69
C THR A 105 6.05 -3.24 -14.36
N ASP A 106 5.46 -2.51 -13.42
CA ASP A 106 5.86 -1.15 -13.10
C ASP A 106 6.97 -1.18 -12.04
N ASP A 107 7.81 -0.15 -12.03
CA ASP A 107 8.89 -0.02 -11.07
C ASP A 107 8.41 0.59 -9.74
N ILE A 108 9.25 0.45 -8.70
CA ILE A 108 8.94 0.94 -7.35
C ILE A 108 8.50 2.42 -7.36
N PRO A 109 9.23 3.36 -8.01
CA PRO A 109 8.79 4.75 -8.07
C PRO A 109 7.38 4.94 -8.65
N ALA A 110 7.04 4.26 -9.75
CA ALA A 110 5.70 4.36 -10.34
C ALA A 110 4.61 3.83 -9.40
N VAL A 111 4.85 2.70 -8.73
CA VAL A 111 3.89 2.12 -7.79
C VAL A 111 3.71 2.99 -6.54
N ILE A 112 4.81 3.52 -5.98
CA ILE A 112 4.76 4.52 -4.89
C ILE A 112 3.98 5.75 -5.32
N GLY A 113 4.20 6.24 -6.54
CA GLY A 113 3.47 7.36 -7.11
C GLY A 113 1.95 7.18 -7.08
N ARG A 114 1.46 5.98 -7.40
CA ARG A 114 0.02 5.67 -7.31
C ARG A 114 -0.55 5.78 -5.90
N ALA A 115 0.22 5.42 -4.87
CA ALA A 115 -0.21 5.59 -3.49
C ALA A 115 -0.36 7.08 -3.14
N PHE A 116 0.56 7.92 -3.61
CA PHE A 116 0.45 9.36 -3.46
C PHE A 116 -0.71 9.96 -4.26
N ASP A 117 -0.93 9.51 -5.49
CA ASP A 117 -2.06 9.97 -6.33
C ASP A 117 -3.41 9.66 -5.65
N GLU A 118 -3.55 8.46 -5.07
CA GLU A 118 -4.72 8.08 -4.29
C GLU A 118 -4.85 8.92 -3.00
N ALA A 119 -3.73 9.23 -2.33
CA ALA A 119 -3.75 10.11 -1.16
C ALA A 119 -4.16 11.55 -1.51
N ASP A 120 -3.68 12.09 -2.65
CA ASP A 120 -4.05 13.41 -3.16
C ASP A 120 -5.53 13.45 -3.55
N LEU A 121 -6.06 12.37 -4.12
CA LEU A 121 -7.49 12.26 -4.44
C LEU A 121 -8.36 12.37 -3.18
N ARG A 122 -7.93 11.74 -2.08
CA ARG A 122 -8.67 11.75 -0.79
C ARG A 122 -8.49 13.04 0.00
N ASP A 123 -7.35 13.69 -0.13
CA ASP A 123 -7.00 14.91 0.59
C ASP A 123 -6.38 15.95 -0.36
N PRO A 124 -7.17 16.57 -1.28
CA PRO A 124 -6.64 17.44 -2.33
C PRO A 124 -5.96 18.72 -1.83
N HIS A 125 -6.24 19.09 -0.58
CA HIS A 125 -5.66 20.26 0.08
C HIS A 125 -4.48 19.93 0.99
N HIS A 126 -4.07 18.65 1.05
CA HIS A 126 -2.96 18.15 1.85
C HIS A 126 -3.07 18.57 3.34
N VAL A 127 -4.28 18.58 3.90
CA VAL A 127 -4.51 19.01 5.30
C VAL A 127 -4.31 17.89 6.31
N HIS A 128 -4.43 16.64 5.89
CA HIS A 128 -4.29 15.48 6.76
C HIS A 128 -2.84 15.00 6.81
N GLN A 129 -2.38 14.58 7.98
CA GLN A 129 -1.06 13.99 8.11
C GLN A 129 -0.99 12.69 7.29
N ARG A 130 0.16 12.50 6.63
CA ARG A 130 0.46 11.32 5.83
C ARG A 130 1.58 10.53 6.48
N VAL A 131 1.37 9.23 6.65
CA VAL A 131 2.36 8.31 7.22
C VAL A 131 2.60 7.19 6.22
N PHE A 132 3.86 7.01 5.82
CA PHE A 132 4.26 5.91 4.94
C PHE A 132 5.00 4.84 5.75
N LEU A 133 4.44 3.62 5.82
CA LEU A 133 5.07 2.46 6.43
C LEU A 133 5.93 1.73 5.41
N VAL A 134 7.21 1.51 5.75
CA VAL A 134 8.20 0.83 4.92
C VAL A 134 8.93 -0.24 5.72
N ASP A 135 9.34 -1.31 5.05
CA ASP A 135 10.09 -2.44 5.62
C ASP A 135 11.61 -2.20 5.70
N GLY A 136 12.09 -1.04 5.22
CA GLY A 136 13.50 -0.69 5.14
C GLY A 136 14.10 -0.74 3.72
N ASN A 137 13.30 -1.04 2.69
CA ASN A 137 13.75 -0.99 1.31
C ASN A 137 14.20 0.43 0.89
N LYS A 138 15.49 0.59 0.61
CA LYS A 138 16.11 1.88 0.27
C LYS A 138 15.51 2.53 -0.97
N GLN A 139 15.15 1.74 -1.99
CA GLN A 139 14.57 2.27 -3.22
C GLN A 139 13.15 2.81 -2.97
N GLN A 140 12.35 2.11 -2.16
CA GLN A 140 11.05 2.61 -1.71
C GLN A 140 11.21 3.92 -0.91
N ILE A 141 12.14 3.96 0.04
CA ILE A 141 12.42 5.17 0.84
C ILE A 141 12.80 6.35 -0.05
N THR A 142 13.72 6.16 -1.02
CA THR A 142 14.09 7.21 -1.97
C THR A 142 12.90 7.66 -2.81
N ALA A 143 12.10 6.74 -3.34
CA ALA A 143 10.91 7.07 -4.11
C ALA A 143 9.90 7.87 -3.30
N ILE A 144 9.64 7.47 -2.05
CA ILE A 144 8.74 8.19 -1.13
C ILE A 144 9.23 9.62 -0.89
N ALA A 145 10.51 9.80 -0.61
CA ALA A 145 11.09 11.12 -0.40
C ALA A 145 10.96 12.03 -1.64
N GLU A 146 11.22 11.49 -2.84
CA GLU A 146 11.06 12.24 -4.09
C GLU A 146 9.60 12.59 -4.39
N HIS A 147 8.66 11.68 -4.14
CA HIS A 147 7.23 11.95 -4.32
C HIS A 147 6.70 12.98 -3.31
N ALA A 148 7.12 12.91 -2.04
CA ALA A 148 6.79 13.91 -1.03
C ALA A 148 7.32 15.29 -1.43
N LYS A 149 8.59 15.38 -1.82
CA LYS A 149 9.22 16.62 -2.29
C LYS A 149 8.51 17.24 -3.49
N LYS A 150 8.13 16.44 -4.49
CA LYS A 150 7.37 16.90 -5.68
C LYS A 150 6.02 17.53 -5.32
N ARG A 151 5.46 17.16 -4.16
CA ARG A 151 4.13 17.60 -3.67
C ARG A 151 4.22 18.67 -2.59
N GLY A 152 5.42 19.05 -2.16
CA GLY A 152 5.62 20.01 -1.07
C GLY A 152 5.19 19.49 0.30
N LEU A 153 5.27 18.17 0.50
CA LEU A 153 4.98 17.50 1.78
C LEU A 153 6.22 17.40 2.67
#